data_AF-A5GA34-F1
#
_entry.id   AF-A5GA34-F1
#
_cell.length_a   1.000
_cell.length_b   1.000
_cell.length_c   1.000
_cell.angle_alpha   90.00
_cell.angle_beta   90.00
_cell.angle_gamma   90.00
#
_symmetry.space_group_name_H-M   'P 1'
#
loop_
_entity.id
_entity.type
_entity.pdbx_description
1 polymer ?
#
loop_
_entity_poly.entity_id
_entity_poly.type
_entity_poly.pdbx_seq_one_letter_code
_entity_poly.pdbx_strand_id
1 'polypeptide(L)'
;MLLQSHKLSGVPLPQNSRPLGEEEDVLIRRLDCAVVEATHTLYADMGKKAFDTVRGVFWEGKELYPNAGFREKNHIQICIRNLNCIKGYFHPRKPLDSYPTP
;
A
#
# COMPACT_ATOMS: atom_id res chain seq x y z
N MET A 1 18.72 -8.22 -6.40
CA MET A 1 19.14 -6.82 -6.16
C MET A 1 18.89 -6.35 -4.73
N LEU A 2 17.65 -6.09 -4.26
CA LEU A 2 17.40 -5.62 -2.88
C LEU A 2 18.06 -6.54 -1.83
N LEU A 3 17.78 -7.85 -1.90
CA LEU A 3 18.39 -8.84 -1.00
C LEU A 3 19.92 -8.84 -1.05
N GLN A 4 20.51 -8.64 -2.22
CA GLN A 4 21.97 -8.60 -2.39
C GLN A 4 22.57 -7.31 -1.83
N SER A 5 21.92 -6.17 -2.05
CA SER A 5 22.34 -4.88 -1.52
C SER A 5 22.36 -4.89 0.01
N HIS A 6 21.32 -5.41 0.66
CA HIS A 6 21.29 -5.56 2.13
C HIS A 6 22.33 -6.54 2.66
N LYS A 7 22.58 -7.66 1.95
CA LYS A 7 23.67 -8.59 2.31
C LYS A 7 25.04 -7.91 2.25
N LEU A 8 25.29 -7.06 1.25
CA LEU A 8 26.55 -6.36 1.07
C LEU A 8 26.75 -5.21 2.07
N SER A 9 25.68 -4.48 2.40
CA SER A 9 25.75 -3.36 3.35
C SER A 9 25.74 -3.79 4.82
N GLY A 10 25.37 -5.05 5.11
CA GLY A 10 25.18 -5.55 6.47
C GLY A 10 23.93 -4.98 7.17
N VAL A 11 23.12 -4.17 6.48
CA VAL A 11 21.89 -3.60 7.02
C VAL A 11 20.77 -4.64 6.90
N PRO A 12 20.05 -4.97 7.99
CA PRO A 12 18.95 -5.93 7.93
C PRO A 12 17.85 -5.45 6.98
N LEU A 13 17.18 -6.40 6.34
CA LEU A 13 16.00 -6.08 5.53
C LEU A 13 14.88 -5.57 6.44
N PRO A 14 14.15 -4.53 6.00
CA PRO A 14 12.93 -4.16 6.69
C PRO A 14 11.96 -5.33 6.69
N GLN A 15 11.12 -5.39 7.70
CA GLN A 15 10.07 -6.40 7.82
C GLN A 15 8.71 -5.73 7.83
N ASN A 16 7.72 -6.41 7.27
CA ASN A 16 6.34 -6.02 7.47
C ASN A 16 5.92 -6.44 8.88
N SER A 17 5.16 -5.59 9.57
CA SER A 17 4.76 -5.84 10.95
C SER A 17 3.30 -5.45 11.18
N ARG A 18 2.75 -5.98 12.27
CA ARG A 18 1.46 -5.53 12.80
C ARG A 18 1.61 -4.14 13.44
N PRO A 19 0.55 -3.32 13.45
CA PRO A 19 0.52 -2.13 14.29
C PRO A 19 0.45 -2.54 15.77
N LEU A 20 0.65 -1.59 16.67
CA LEU A 20 0.44 -1.82 18.10
C LEU A 20 -1.07 -1.99 18.38
N GLY A 21 -1.44 -3.04 19.11
CA GLY A 21 -2.83 -3.32 19.50
C GLY A 21 -3.29 -4.72 19.13
N GLU A 22 -4.61 -4.89 19.01
CA GLU A 22 -5.27 -6.18 18.72
C GLU A 22 -5.39 -6.49 17.23
N GLU A 23 -4.93 -5.60 16.34
CA GLU A 23 -5.02 -5.83 14.89
C GLU A 23 -4.11 -6.99 14.48
N GLU A 24 -4.72 -8.03 13.92
CA GLU A 24 -4.01 -9.25 13.52
C GLU A 24 -3.36 -9.09 12.13
N ASP A 25 -3.85 -8.13 11.36
CA ASP A 25 -3.36 -7.85 10.02
C ASP A 25 -2.01 -7.13 10.03
N VAL A 26 -1.19 -7.51 9.06
CA VAL A 26 0.11 -6.87 8.83
C VAL A 26 -0.13 -5.56 8.09
N LEU A 27 -0.36 -4.47 8.81
CA LEU A 27 -0.65 -3.16 8.20
C LEU A 27 0.61 -2.32 7.93
N ILE A 28 1.71 -2.56 8.65
CA ILE A 28 2.96 -1.81 8.46
C ILE A 28 3.79 -2.51 7.40
N ARG A 29 3.85 -1.95 6.20
CA ARG A 29 4.43 -2.59 4.99
C ARG A 29 5.82 -2.06 4.60
N ARG A 30 6.77 -2.05 5.55
CA ARG A 30 8.12 -1.51 5.29
C ARG A 30 8.91 -2.32 4.24
N LEU A 31 8.74 -3.63 4.21
CA LEU A 31 9.39 -4.47 3.20
C LEU A 31 8.78 -4.24 1.82
N ASP A 32 7.46 -4.19 1.71
CA ASP A 32 6.78 -3.95 0.43
C ASP A 32 7.21 -2.58 -0.14
N CYS A 33 7.28 -1.56 0.71
CA CYS A 33 7.81 -0.24 0.37
C CYS A 33 9.25 -0.33 -0.17
N ALA A 34 10.15 -1.02 0.55
CA ALA A 34 11.54 -1.16 0.13
C ALA A 34 11.69 -1.90 -1.22
N VAL A 35 10.84 -2.89 -1.49
CA VAL A 35 10.80 -3.60 -2.78
C VAL A 35 10.39 -2.67 -3.91
N VAL A 36 9.33 -1.87 -3.71
CA VAL A 36 8.86 -0.90 -4.70
C VAL A 36 9.92 0.18 -4.94
N GLU A 37 10.51 0.76 -3.91
CA GLU A 37 11.57 1.76 -4.05
C GLU A 37 12.80 1.20 -4.78
N ALA A 38 13.25 -0.02 -4.44
CA ALA A 38 14.38 -0.65 -5.13
C ALA A 38 14.10 -0.89 -6.61
N THR A 39 12.85 -1.19 -6.96
CA THR A 39 12.43 -1.32 -8.37
C THR A 39 12.53 0.03 -9.08
N HIS A 40 12.13 1.12 -8.44
CA HIS A 40 12.29 2.46 -9.00
C HIS A 40 13.74 2.86 -9.21
N THR A 41 14.62 2.60 -8.24
CA THR A 41 16.06 2.84 -8.37
C THR A 41 16.64 2.08 -9.56
N LEU A 42 16.31 0.79 -9.70
CA LEU A 42 16.74 -0.02 -10.84
C LEU A 42 16.27 0.57 -12.17
N TYR A 43 15.02 1.02 -12.25
CA TYR A 43 14.51 1.63 -13.48
C TYR A 43 15.26 2.91 -13.83
N ALA A 44 15.59 3.74 -12.83
CA ALA A 44 16.39 4.94 -13.04
C ALA A 44 17.79 4.60 -13.56
N ASP A 45 18.48 3.62 -12.96
CA ASP A 45 19.81 3.16 -13.38
C ASP A 45 19.82 2.61 -14.82
N MET A 46 18.71 1.99 -15.23
CA MET A 46 18.52 1.48 -16.59
C MET A 46 18.05 2.54 -17.60
N GLY A 47 17.87 3.80 -17.18
CA GLY A 47 17.30 4.86 -18.02
C GLY A 47 15.84 4.60 -18.43
N LYS A 48 15.12 3.79 -17.68
CA LYS A 48 13.71 3.44 -17.92
C LYS A 48 12.77 4.39 -17.17
N LYS A 49 11.57 4.58 -17.74
CA LYS A 49 10.53 5.41 -17.12
C LYS A 49 10.02 4.78 -15.81
N ALA A 50 10.03 5.54 -14.72
CA ALA A 50 9.44 5.14 -13.45
C ALA A 50 7.91 5.01 -13.51
N PHE A 51 7.34 4.19 -12.63
CA PHE A 51 5.90 4.12 -12.45
C PHE A 51 5.35 5.38 -11.79
N ASP A 52 4.28 5.93 -12.37
CA ASP A 52 3.61 7.13 -11.85
C ASP A 52 2.68 6.80 -10.66
N THR A 53 2.11 5.59 -10.64
CA THR A 53 1.15 5.11 -9.63
C THR A 53 1.26 3.59 -9.49
N VAL A 54 1.14 3.10 -8.26
CA VAL A 54 1.08 1.68 -7.92
C VAL A 54 -0.26 1.39 -7.24
N ARG A 55 -0.90 0.28 -7.60
CA ARG A 55 -2.16 -0.19 -7.01
C ARG A 55 -1.94 -1.58 -6.40
N GLY A 56 -2.27 -1.76 -5.13
CA GLY A 56 -2.23 -3.03 -4.43
C GLY A 56 -3.60 -3.41 -3.89
N VAL A 57 -3.94 -4.70 -3.95
CA VAL A 57 -5.09 -5.27 -3.25
C VAL A 57 -4.64 -5.82 -1.91
N PHE A 58 -5.40 -5.54 -0.86
CA PHE A 58 -5.12 -5.94 0.51
C PHE A 58 -6.28 -6.76 1.04
N TRP A 59 -5.95 -7.97 1.50
CA TRP A 59 -6.89 -8.89 2.10
C TRP A 59 -6.76 -8.82 3.61
N GLU A 60 -7.73 -8.16 4.24
CA GLU A 60 -7.72 -7.82 5.66
C GLU A 60 -9.05 -8.18 6.32
N GLY A 61 -9.00 -8.43 7.62
CA GLY A 61 -10.11 -8.93 8.42
C GLY A 61 -10.32 -10.43 8.27
N LYS A 62 -11.42 -10.91 8.85
CA LYS A 62 -11.79 -12.33 8.82
C LYS A 62 -12.39 -12.72 7.47
N GLU A 63 -12.35 -14.01 7.16
CA GLU A 63 -13.08 -14.54 6.00
C GLU A 63 -14.59 -14.35 6.20
N LEU A 64 -15.25 -13.75 5.20
CA LEU A 64 -16.71 -13.60 5.20
C LEU A 64 -17.41 -14.90 4.82
N TYR A 65 -16.80 -15.64 3.88
CA TYR A 65 -17.29 -16.93 3.41
C TYR A 65 -16.10 -17.86 3.24
N PRO A 66 -16.10 -19.04 3.90
CA PRO A 66 -14.99 -19.99 3.80
C PRO A 66 -14.64 -20.29 2.34
N ASN A 67 -13.34 -20.18 2.01
CA ASN A 67 -12.76 -20.43 0.68
C ASN A 67 -13.18 -19.47 -0.46
N ALA A 68 -13.97 -18.43 -0.22
CA ALA A 68 -14.41 -17.53 -1.29
C ALA A 68 -13.42 -16.40 -1.62
N GLY A 69 -12.38 -16.20 -0.80
CA GLY A 69 -11.41 -15.10 -0.95
C GLY A 69 -11.93 -13.72 -0.54
N PHE A 70 -13.19 -13.62 -0.07
CA PHE A 70 -13.76 -12.40 0.48
C PHE A 70 -13.42 -12.26 1.96
N ARG A 71 -12.88 -11.09 2.35
CA ARG A 71 -12.69 -10.71 3.75
C ARG A 71 -13.39 -9.40 4.08
N GLU A 72 -13.66 -9.22 5.37
CA GLU A 72 -14.42 -8.09 5.92
C GLU A 72 -13.86 -6.71 5.55
N LYS A 73 -12.53 -6.59 5.46
CA LYS A 73 -11.84 -5.31 5.24
C LYS A 73 -11.02 -5.29 3.95
N ASN A 74 -11.38 -6.11 2.97
CA ASN A 74 -10.73 -6.10 1.65
C ASN A 74 -10.75 -4.68 1.07
N HIS A 75 -9.59 -4.16 0.70
CA HIS A 75 -9.51 -2.83 0.11
C HIS A 75 -8.35 -2.74 -0.88
N ILE A 76 -8.33 -1.63 -1.61
CA ILE A 76 -7.26 -1.29 -2.54
C ILE A 76 -6.51 -0.10 -1.98
N GLN A 77 -5.19 -0.17 -1.95
CA GLN A 77 -4.35 1.00 -1.70
C GLN A 77 -3.71 1.46 -3.00
N ILE A 78 -3.63 2.78 -3.15
CA ILE A 78 -3.02 3.42 -4.31
C ILE A 78 -1.91 4.34 -3.80
N CYS A 79 -0.69 4.10 -4.27
CA CYS A 79 0.46 4.97 -4.02
C CYS A 79 0.74 5.80 -5.28
N ILE A 80 0.68 7.12 -5.16
CA ILE A 80 0.87 8.06 -6.27
C ILE A 80 2.20 8.78 -6.08
N ARG A 81 3.12 8.64 -7.02
CA ARG A 81 4.41 9.36 -7.02
C ARG A 81 4.34 10.65 -7.84
N ASN A 82 3.67 10.58 -8.99
CA ASN A 82 3.45 11.74 -9.84
C ASN A 82 2.14 12.42 -9.48
N LEU A 83 2.21 13.55 -8.77
CA LEU A 83 1.02 14.26 -8.31
C LEU A 83 0.14 14.78 -9.47
N ASN A 84 0.66 14.90 -10.70
CA ASN A 84 -0.15 15.23 -11.89
C ASN A 84 -1.16 14.13 -12.26
N CYS A 85 -1.03 12.93 -11.67
CA CYS A 85 -2.04 11.88 -11.76
C CYS A 85 -3.28 12.17 -10.90
N ILE A 86 -3.18 13.05 -9.90
CA ILE A 86 -4.32 13.48 -9.09
C ILE A 86 -5.10 14.55 -9.87
N LYS A 87 -6.27 14.18 -10.39
CA LYS A 87 -7.12 15.10 -11.17
C LYS A 87 -8.00 16.01 -10.31
N GLY A 88 -8.26 15.59 -9.08
CA GLY A 88 -9.04 16.31 -8.10
C GLY A 88 -9.11 15.53 -6.81
N TYR A 89 -9.49 16.20 -5.73
CA TYR A 89 -9.81 15.58 -4.45
C TYR A 89 -11.11 16.18 -3.93
N PHE A 90 -11.86 15.38 -3.18
CA PHE A 90 -13.09 15.82 -2.53
C PHE A 90 -12.85 15.87 -1.03
N HIS A 91 -13.29 16.94 -0.38
CA HIS A 91 -13.34 17.01 1.06
C HIS A 91 -14.77 16.68 1.52
N PRO A 92 -15.00 15.52 2.16
CA PRO A 92 -16.33 15.13 2.61
C PRO A 92 -16.93 16.19 3.54
N ARG A 93 -18.17 16.59 3.27
CA ARG A 93 -18.92 17.51 4.14
C ARG A 93 -19.74 16.70 5.13
N LYS A 94 -20.02 17.28 6.30
CA LYS A 94 -21.02 16.73 7.21
C LYS A 94 -22.39 16.72 6.54
N PRO A 95 -23.20 15.65 6.71
CA PRO A 95 -24.58 15.65 6.29
C PRO A 95 -25.34 16.84 6.89
N LEU A 96 -26.28 17.38 6.13
CA LEU A 96 -27.21 18.38 6.64
C LEU A 96 -28.41 17.64 7.21
N ASP A 97 -28.78 17.92 8.47
CA ASP A 97 -29.90 17.27 9.15
C ASP A 97 -31.24 17.45 8.42
N SER A 98 -31.34 18.46 7.55
CA SER A 98 -32.53 18.73 6.73
C SER A 98 -32.74 17.75 5.57
N TYR A 99 -31.79 16.85 5.31
CA TYR A 99 -31.90 15.83 4.26
C TYR A 99 -31.65 14.44 4.87
N PRO A 100 -32.40 13.40 4.46
CA PRO A 100 -32.13 12.04 4.90
C PRO A 100 -30.76 11.58 4.39
N THR A 101 -29.99 10.92 5.26
CA THR A 101 -28.76 10.24 4.86
C THR A 101 -29.14 9.03 3.99
N PRO A 102 -28.57 8.90 2.78
CA PRO A 102 -28.80 7.75 1.90
C PRO A 102 -28.42 6.42 2.54
#